data_AF-A0A0C2BYP7-F1
#
_entry.id   AF-A0A0C2BYP7-F1
#
_cell.length_a   1.000
_cell.length_b   1.000
_cell.length_c   1.000
_cell.angle_alpha   90.00
_cell.angle_beta   90.00
_cell.angle_gamma   90.00
#
_symmetry.space_group_name_H-M   'P 1'
#
loop_
_entity.id
_entity.type
_entity.pdbx_description
1 polymer ?
#
loop_
_entity_poly.entity_id
_entity_poly.type
_entity_poly.pdbx_seq_one_letter_code
_entity_poly.pdbx_strand_id
1 'polypeptide(L)' 'LNISALLSEMFSLVAAHRVYLDSSFTSVVLSVMVLEGFGRSLDPDLDLFQCARPYLLNMV' A
#
# COMPACT_ATOMS: atom_id res chain seq x y z
N LEU A 1 -0.54 12.35 -0.87
CA LEU A 1 -1.51 11.31 -1.27
C LEU A 1 -1.34 10.16 -0.28
N ASN A 2 -2.36 9.76 0.46
CA ASN A 2 -2.18 8.75 1.50
C ASN A 2 -2.40 7.35 0.89
N ILE A 3 -1.32 6.60 0.68
CA ILE A 3 -1.42 5.31 -0.03
C ILE A 3 -2.19 4.26 0.79
N SER A 4 -2.12 4.29 2.12
CA SER A 4 -2.96 3.43 2.97
C SER A 4 -4.46 3.67 2.77
N ALA A 5 -4.91 4.92 2.55
CA ALA A 5 -6.31 5.21 2.26
C ALA A 5 -6.74 4.63 0.88
N LEU A 6 -5.90 4.83 -0.15
CA LEU A 6 -6.14 4.28 -1.49
C LEU A 6 -6.22 2.75 -1.48
N LEU A 7 -5.26 2.09 -0.84
CA LEU A 7 -5.21 0.63 -0.78
C LEU A 7 -6.38 0.06 0.04
N SER A 8 -6.81 0.77 1.09
CA SER A 8 -7.99 0.37 1.88
C SER A 8 -9.28 0.46 1.06
N GLU A 9 -9.45 1.54 0.28
CA GLU A 9 -10.57 1.69 -0.65
C GLU A 9 -10.56 0.61 -1.73
N MET A 10 -9.39 0.31 -2.30
CA MET A 10 -9.22 -0.76 -3.28
C MET A 10 -9.66 -2.13 -2.72
N PHE A 11 -9.23 -2.48 -1.50
CA PHE A 11 -9.68 -3.72 -0.86
C PHE A 11 -11.18 -3.74 -0.57
N SER A 12 -11.77 -2.60 -0.18
CA SER A 12 -13.22 -2.48 0.02
C SER A 12 -13.98 -2.78 -1.27
N LEU A 13 -13.53 -2.22 -2.39
CA LEU A 13 -14.13 -2.45 -3.71
C LEU A 13 -13.99 -3.91 -4.16
N VAL A 14 -12.81 -4.50 -3.98
CA VAL A 14 -12.55 -5.91 -4.30
C VAL A 14 -13.46 -6.83 -3.48
N ALA A 15 -13.57 -6.58 -2.17
CA ALA A 15 -14.44 -7.34 -1.29
C ALA A 15 -15.92 -7.20 -1.68
N ALA A 16 -16.37 -5.97 -1.98
CA ALA A 16 -17.75 -5.69 -2.39
C ALA A 16 -18.14 -6.41 -3.69
N HIS A 17 -17.23 -6.46 -4.66
CA HIS A 17 -17.48 -7.07 -5.98
C HIS A 17 -17.04 -8.54 -6.06
N ARG A 18 -16.54 -9.12 -4.95
CA ARG A 18 -16.01 -10.49 -4.89
C ARG A 18 -14.98 -10.79 -5.98
N VAL A 19 -14.14 -9.81 -6.28
CA VAL A 19 -13.07 -9.96 -7.26
C VAL A 19 -12.03 -10.91 -6.68
N TYR A 20 -11.63 -11.91 -7.47
CA TYR A 20 -10.53 -12.80 -7.09
C TYR A 20 -9.23 -12.01 -7.13
N LEU A 21 -8.56 -11.92 -5.98
CA LEU A 21 -7.21 -11.38 -5.86
C LEU A 21 -6.22 -12.52 -5.72
N ASP A 22 -5.14 -12.47 -6.50
CA ASP A 22 -4.01 -13.37 -6.33
C ASP A 22 -3.41 -13.22 -4.92
N SER A 23 -3.04 -14.35 -4.30
CA SER A 23 -2.51 -14.35 -2.94
C SER A 23 -1.18 -13.60 -2.83
N SER A 24 -0.34 -13.65 -3.87
CA SER A 24 0.93 -12.93 -3.91
C SER A 24 0.69 -11.43 -3.95
N PHE A 25 -0.27 -10.98 -4.76
CA PHE A 25 -0.66 -9.57 -4.79
C PHE A 25 -1.20 -9.12 -3.43
N THR A 26 -2.10 -9.88 -2.83
CA THR A 26 -2.70 -9.57 -1.51
C THR A 26 -1.62 -9.45 -0.43
N SER A 27 -0.65 -10.37 -0.42
CA SER A 27 0.47 -10.34 0.52
C SER A 27 1.28 -9.05 0.40
N VAL A 28 1.62 -8.62 -0.82
CA VAL A 28 2.40 -7.39 -1.04
C VAL A 28 1.64 -6.17 -0.53
N VAL A 29 0.36 -6.05 -0.86
CA VAL A 29 -0.45 -4.89 -0.43
C VAL A 29 -0.60 -4.87 1.10
N LEU A 30 -0.79 -6.03 1.73
CA LEU A 30 -0.86 -6.13 3.19
C LEU A 30 0.46 -5.75 3.84
N SER A 31 1.60 -6.18 3.30
CA SER A 31 2.93 -5.78 3.78
C SER A 31 3.12 -4.26 3.72
N VAL A 32 2.66 -3.60 2.65
CA VAL A 32 2.72 -2.14 2.52
C VAL A 32 1.83 -1.45 3.57
N MET A 33 0.61 -1.94 3.82
CA MET A 33 -0.26 -1.39 4.87
C MET A 33 0.37 -1.49 6.26
N VAL A 34 0.93 -2.66 6.60
CA VAL A 34 1.62 -2.87 7.89
C VAL A 34 2.83 -1.95 8.00
N LEU A 35 3.62 -1.84 6.94
CA LEU A 35 4.78 -0.96 6.91
C LEU A 35 4.39 0.51 7.09
N GLU A 36 3.26 0.96 6.51
CA GLU A 36 2.80 2.34 6.67
C GLU A 36 2.32 2.62 8.08
N GLY A 37 1.54 1.71 8.68
CA GLY A 37 1.08 1.83 10.06
C GLY A 37 2.25 1.82 11.06
N PHE A 38 3.19 0.89 10.89
CA PHE A 38 4.38 0.80 11.73
C PHE A 38 5.32 1.99 11.53
N GLY A 39 5.56 2.38 10.27
CA GLY A 39 6.41 3.50 9.91
C GLY A 39 5.90 4.83 10.48
N ARG A 40 4.60 5.13 10.34
CA ARG A 40 4.00 6.33 10.92
C ARG A 40 3.95 6.33 12.45
N SER A 41 3.94 5.16 13.07
CA SER A 41 4.03 5.05 14.53
C SER A 41 5.41 5.45 15.06
N LEU A 42 6.46 5.31 14.24
CA LEU A 42 7.84 5.70 14.58
C LEU A 42 8.18 7.11 14.09
N ASP A 43 7.74 7.48 12.90
CA ASP A 43 7.95 8.78 12.27
C ASP A 43 6.63 9.26 11.65
N PRO A 44 5.90 10.18 12.32
CA PRO A 44 4.58 10.65 11.86
C PRO A 44 4.60 11.29 10.47
N ASP A 45 5.73 11.84 10.04
CA ASP A 45 5.88 12.54 8.77
C ASP A 45 6.38 11.63 7.63
N LEU A 46 6.58 10.33 7.92
CA LEU A 46 7.03 9.36 6.92
C LEU A 46 6.02 9.22 5.77
N ASP A 47 6.51 9.46 4.55
CA ASP A 47 5.81 9.17 3.29
C ASP A 47 6.49 8.03 2.55
N LEU A 48 5.97 6.82 2.71
CA LEU A 48 6.48 5.63 2.02
C LEU A 48 6.47 5.76 0.50
N PHE A 49 5.57 6.57 -0.07
CA PHE A 49 5.51 6.78 -1.51
C PHE A 49 6.71 7.60 -2.00
N GLN A 50 7.14 8.59 -1.20
CA GLN A 50 8.38 9.34 -1.47
C GLN A 50 9.60 8.43 -1.40
N CYS A 51 9.67 7.55 -0.40
CA CYS A 51 10.75 6.56 -0.27
C CYS A 51 10.77 5.57 -1.43
N ALA A 52 9.60 5.16 -1.93
CA ALA A 52 9.47 4.21 -3.04
C ALA A 52 9.72 4.86 -4.41
N ARG A 53 9.59 6.19 -4.53
CA ARG A 53 9.73 6.95 -5.78
C ARG A 53 10.95 6.58 -6.64
N PRO A 54 12.20 6.47 -6.11
CA PRO A 54 13.34 6.04 -6.92
C PRO A 54 13.20 4.61 -7.45
N TYR A 55 12.55 3.70 -6.71
CA TYR A 55 12.36 2.31 -7.14
C TYR A 55 11.24 2.16 -8.18
N LEU A 56 10.19 2.99 -8.07
CA LEU A 56 9.06 2.97 -9.00
C LEU A 56 9.37 3.70 -10.32
N LEU A 57 10.17 4.76 -10.28
CA LEU A 57 10.45 5.61 -11.44
C LEU A 57 11.77 5.30 -12.16
N ASN A 58 12.74 4.60 -11.54
CA ASN A 58 13.92 4.09 -12.27
C ASN A 58 13.64 2.79 -13.04
N MET A 59 12.40 2.28 -13.04
CA MET A 59 12.05 1.09 -13.82
C MET A 59 11.75 1.39 -15.29
N VAL A 60 11.98 2.64 -15.73
CA VAL A 60 11.94 3.11 -17.13
C VAL A 60 13.30 3.70 -17.47
#